data_AF-A0A930M7T5-F1
#
_entry.id   AF-A0A930M7T5-F1
#
_cell.length_a   1.000
_cell.length_b   1.000
_cell.length_c   1.000
_cell.angle_alpha   90.00
_cell.angle_beta   90.00
_cell.angle_gamma   90.00
#
_symmetry.space_group_name_H-M   'P 1'
#
loop_
_entity.id
_entity.type
_entity.pdbx_description
1 polymer ?
#
loop_
_entity_poly.entity_id
_entity_poly.type
_entity_poly.pdbx_seq_one_letter_code
_entity_poly.pdbx_strand_id
1 'polypeptide(L)'
;ERTLEAGQTSHFETELFDLTELLLDIEVGDAYTIALELVYGAEKLVFRYNRLEQVMTIDRTKMRQGGRGTRSFKLYVDRTLSLRIYVDHSAVEAFFQYGEEAATVAIFPEENVRPTLRVFSDVDVEQLTGVLWELEPFHYEQG
;
A
#
# COMPACT_ATOMS: atom_id res chain seq x y z
N GLU A 1 -9.25 12.74 8.96
CA GLU A 1 -9.48 11.67 7.97
C GLU A 1 -9.65 12.26 6.58
N ARG A 2 -9.39 11.46 5.53
CA ARG A 2 -9.61 11.83 4.13
C ARG A 2 -10.14 10.62 3.37
N THR A 3 -11.34 10.75 2.79
CA THR A 3 -11.92 9.71 1.92
C THR A 3 -11.24 9.71 0.56
N LEU A 4 -11.02 8.50 0.03
CA LEU A 4 -10.51 8.25 -1.31
C LEU A 4 -11.64 7.60 -2.13
N GLU A 5 -11.88 8.13 -3.32
CA GLU A 5 -12.84 7.54 -4.26
C GLU A 5 -12.39 7.82 -5.69
N ALA A 6 -12.33 6.77 -6.51
CA ALA A 6 -12.16 6.86 -7.95
C ALA A 6 -12.88 5.69 -8.61
N GLY A 7 -13.53 5.93 -9.74
CA GLY A 7 -14.18 4.87 -10.52
C GLY A 7 -13.64 4.88 -11.95
N GLN A 8 -13.57 3.72 -12.59
CA GLN A 8 -13.15 3.57 -13.98
C GLN A 8 -11.80 4.27 -14.25
N THR A 9 -10.78 3.91 -13.48
CA THR A 9 -9.43 4.45 -13.65
C THR A 9 -8.38 3.36 -13.53
N SER A 10 -7.30 3.51 -14.28
CA SER A 10 -6.09 2.69 -14.18
C SER A 10 -4.97 3.38 -13.39
N HIS A 11 -5.20 4.62 -12.95
CA HIS A 11 -4.25 5.40 -12.16
C HIS A 11 -4.95 6.25 -11.10
N PHE A 12 -4.44 6.21 -9.87
CA PHE A 12 -4.84 7.07 -8.77
C PHE A 12 -3.62 7.48 -7.96
N GLU A 13 -3.57 8.74 -7.50
CA GLU A 13 -2.46 9.27 -6.71
C GLU A 13 -2.97 10.21 -5.62
N THR A 14 -2.38 10.11 -4.42
CA THR A 14 -2.65 11.05 -3.33
C THR A 14 -1.47 11.12 -2.36
N GLU A 15 -1.22 12.28 -1.76
CA GLU A 15 -0.25 12.42 -0.68
C GLU A 15 -0.79 11.85 0.64
N LEU A 16 0.06 11.12 1.36
CA LEU A 16 -0.23 10.59 2.69
C LEU A 16 0.17 11.57 3.80
N PHE A 17 -0.32 11.32 5.01
CA PHE A 17 0.18 12.00 6.22
C PHE A 17 1.51 11.38 6.66
N ASP A 18 2.22 12.05 7.58
CA ASP A 18 3.52 11.57 8.09
C ASP A 18 3.39 10.20 8.77
N LEU A 19 2.37 10.04 9.63
CA LEU A 19 1.91 8.77 10.18
C LEU A 19 0.52 8.50 9.64
N THR A 20 0.35 7.37 8.94
CA THR A 20 -0.88 7.09 8.20
C THR A 20 -1.43 5.71 8.54
N GLU A 21 -2.74 5.65 8.74
CA GLU A 21 -3.53 4.44 8.51
C GLU A 21 -4.30 4.61 7.19
N LEU A 22 -4.18 3.63 6.30
CA LEU A 22 -4.90 3.54 5.03
C LEU A 22 -5.79 2.29 5.05
N LEU A 23 -7.08 2.49 4.83
CA LEU A 23 -7.98 1.43 4.38
C LEU A 23 -8.23 1.62 2.89
N LEU A 24 -8.05 0.59 2.09
CA LEU A 24 -8.23 0.64 0.64
C LEU A 24 -8.91 -0.63 0.14
N ASP A 25 -10.00 -0.45 -0.59
CA ASP A 25 -10.71 -1.49 -1.31
C ASP A 25 -10.68 -1.16 -2.81
N ILE A 26 -10.26 -2.13 -3.62
CA ILE A 26 -10.20 -2.01 -5.07
C ILE A 26 -11.06 -3.10 -5.68
N GLU A 27 -12.19 -2.73 -6.27
CA GLU A 27 -13.00 -3.61 -7.12
C GLU A 27 -12.28 -3.82 -8.44
N VAL A 28 -11.67 -5.00 -8.60
CA VAL A 28 -10.64 -5.22 -9.62
C VAL A 28 -11.19 -5.26 -11.05
N GLY A 29 -12.47 -5.59 -11.23
CA GLY A 29 -13.08 -5.75 -12.55
C GLY A 29 -12.31 -6.73 -13.43
N ASP A 30 -11.88 -6.25 -14.59
CA ASP A 30 -11.08 -7.00 -15.58
C ASP A 30 -9.56 -6.87 -15.36
N ALA A 31 -9.11 -6.10 -14.37
CA ALA A 31 -7.68 -5.92 -14.09
C ALA A 31 -7.00 -7.24 -13.69
N TYR A 32 -5.87 -7.52 -14.33
CA TYR A 32 -5.03 -8.67 -14.01
C TYR A 32 -3.90 -8.31 -13.06
N THR A 33 -3.43 -7.06 -13.12
CA THR A 33 -2.37 -6.58 -12.25
C THR A 33 -2.76 -5.28 -11.59
N ILE A 34 -2.55 -5.22 -10.28
CA ILE A 34 -2.74 -4.01 -9.49
C ILE A 34 -1.45 -3.77 -8.72
N ALA A 35 -0.91 -2.56 -8.81
CA ALA A 35 0.27 -2.13 -8.08
C ALA A 35 -0.07 -0.95 -7.19
N LEU A 36 0.24 -1.07 -5.92
CA LEU A 36 0.20 0.01 -4.95
C LEU A 36 1.64 0.39 -4.57
N GLU A 37 2.01 1.64 -4.79
CA GLU A 37 3.34 2.17 -4.52
C GLU A 37 3.26 3.20 -3.39
N LEU A 38 4.13 3.05 -2.39
CA LEU A 38 4.45 4.09 -1.42
C LEU A 38 5.77 4.73 -1.86
N VAL A 39 5.68 5.96 -2.37
CA VAL A 39 6.80 6.68 -2.99
C VAL A 39 7.39 7.68 -2.01
N TYR A 40 8.70 7.58 -1.75
CA TYR A 40 9.48 8.46 -0.90
C TYR A 40 10.54 9.16 -1.77
N GLY A 41 10.14 10.22 -2.48
CA GLY A 41 11.02 10.90 -3.43
C GLY A 41 11.42 9.98 -4.59
N ALA A 42 12.71 9.61 -4.65
CA ALA A 42 13.24 8.69 -5.67
C ALA A 42 13.13 7.20 -5.29
N GLU A 43 12.74 6.89 -4.05
CA GLU A 43 12.61 5.52 -3.52
C GLU A 43 11.15 5.09 -3.46
N LYS A 44 10.90 3.78 -3.45
CA LYS A 44 9.54 3.26 -3.27
C LYS A 44 9.49 1.84 -2.73
N LEU A 45 8.43 1.57 -1.98
CA LEU A 45 7.94 0.24 -1.63
C LEU A 45 6.74 -0.09 -2.53
N VAL A 46 6.70 -1.29 -3.11
CA VAL A 46 5.65 -1.69 -4.06
C VAL A 46 4.96 -2.97 -3.59
N PHE A 47 3.63 -2.93 -3.52
CA PHE A 47 2.77 -4.10 -3.40
C PHE A 47 2.16 -4.37 -4.77
N ARG A 48 2.35 -5.57 -5.33
CA ARG A 48 1.81 -5.93 -6.64
C ARG A 48 1.03 -7.23 -6.54
N TYR A 49 -0.26 -7.15 -6.88
CA TYR A 49 -1.12 -8.31 -7.05
C TYR A 49 -1.12 -8.75 -8.51
N ASN A 50 -0.99 -10.06 -8.73
CA ASN A 50 -1.21 -10.71 -10.01
C ASN A 50 -2.37 -11.70 -9.86
N ARG A 51 -3.46 -11.45 -10.60
CA ARG A 51 -4.70 -12.23 -10.51
C ARG A 51 -4.57 -13.64 -11.10
N LEU A 52 -3.83 -13.80 -12.21
CA LEU A 52 -3.62 -15.11 -12.84
C LEU A 52 -2.85 -16.05 -11.92
N GLU A 53 -1.80 -15.51 -11.28
CA GLU A 53 -0.96 -16.29 -10.38
C GLU A 53 -1.55 -16.37 -8.96
N GLN A 54 -2.51 -15.49 -8.63
CA GLN A 54 -3.05 -15.29 -7.28
C GLN A 54 -1.94 -15.04 -6.27
N VAL A 55 -1.03 -14.13 -6.63
CA VAL A 55 0.17 -13.83 -5.86
C VAL A 55 0.22 -12.35 -5.55
N MET A 56 0.44 -12.03 -4.27
CA MET A 56 0.88 -10.72 -3.84
C MET A 56 2.40 -10.72 -3.73
N THR A 57 3.05 -9.70 -4.29
CA THR A 57 4.49 -9.47 -4.20
C THR A 57 4.75 -8.13 -3.54
N ILE A 58 5.58 -8.15 -2.51
CA ILE A 58 6.14 -6.97 -1.83
C ILE A 58 7.55 -6.79 -2.35
N ASP A 59 7.81 -5.67 -3.03
CA ASP A 59 9.08 -5.33 -3.64
C ASP A 59 9.65 -4.05 -3.01
N ARG A 60 10.82 -4.22 -2.40
CA ARG A 60 11.62 -3.15 -1.79
C ARG A 60 12.97 -2.96 -2.47
N THR A 61 13.14 -3.47 -3.69
CA THR A 61 14.40 -3.34 -4.45
C THR A 61 14.74 -1.90 -4.83
N LYS A 62 13.75 -1.00 -4.82
CA LYS A 62 13.91 0.44 -5.05
C LYS A 62 14.15 1.24 -3.77
N MET A 63 14.29 0.59 -2.62
CA MET A 63 14.82 1.20 -1.40
C MET A 63 16.35 1.08 -1.38
N ARG A 64 17.02 2.15 -1.00
CA ARG A 64 18.48 2.26 -0.95
C ARG A 64 19.05 1.72 0.35
N GLN A 65 18.36 1.94 1.46
CA GLN A 65 18.78 1.49 2.79
C GLN A 65 17.93 0.32 3.29
N GLY A 66 18.48 -0.47 4.21
CA GLY A 66 17.83 -1.66 4.77
C GLY A 66 17.94 -2.91 3.89
N GLY A 67 17.19 -3.95 4.26
CA GLY A 67 17.12 -5.17 3.45
C GLY A 67 16.46 -4.90 2.10
N ARG A 68 17.01 -5.45 1.01
CA ARG A 68 16.42 -5.36 -0.34
C ARG A 68 15.75 -6.68 -0.73
N GLY A 69 15.11 -6.69 -1.90
CA GLY A 69 14.54 -7.89 -2.52
C GLY A 69 13.03 -7.90 -2.57
N THR A 70 12.49 -9.07 -2.90
CA THR A 70 11.05 -9.32 -3.05
C THR A 70 10.60 -10.42 -2.10
N ARG A 71 9.40 -10.30 -1.56
CA ARG A 71 8.69 -11.36 -0.85
C ARG A 71 7.35 -11.58 -1.55
N SER A 72 6.98 -12.82 -1.77
CA SER A 72 5.70 -13.15 -2.42
C SER A 72 4.96 -14.23 -1.64
N PHE A 73 3.64 -14.18 -1.69
CA PHE A 73 2.76 -15.17 -1.06
C PHE A 73 1.47 -15.31 -1.89
N LYS A 74 0.78 -16.44 -1.70
CA LYS A 74 -0.52 -16.67 -2.34
C LYS A 74 -1.56 -15.78 -1.67
N LEU A 75 -2.36 -15.10 -2.46
CA LEU A 75 -3.45 -14.25 -1.99
C LEU A 75 -4.64 -14.44 -2.92
N TYR A 76 -5.76 -14.86 -2.36
CA TYR A 76 -6.98 -15.10 -3.13
C TYR A 76 -7.84 -13.84 -3.11
N VAL A 77 -8.05 -13.24 -4.28
CA VAL A 77 -8.95 -12.11 -4.48
C VAL A 77 -10.04 -12.54 -5.45
N ASP A 78 -11.29 -12.46 -5.01
CA ASP A 78 -12.45 -12.73 -5.88
C ASP A 78 -12.79 -11.49 -6.73
N ARG A 79 -13.43 -10.50 -6.09
CA ARG A 79 -13.82 -9.23 -6.71
C ARG A 79 -13.06 -8.02 -6.16
N THR A 80 -12.78 -8.00 -4.85
CA THR A 80 -12.22 -6.83 -4.18
C THR A 80 -10.89 -7.17 -3.53
N LEU A 81 -9.84 -6.45 -3.92
CA LEU A 81 -8.55 -6.44 -3.24
C LEU A 81 -8.63 -5.46 -2.06
N SER A 82 -8.61 -5.99 -0.85
CA SER A 82 -8.71 -5.23 0.39
C SER A 82 -7.36 -5.15 1.10
N LEU A 83 -6.96 -3.93 1.43
CA LEU A 83 -5.70 -3.59 2.07
C LEU A 83 -5.95 -2.68 3.27
N ARG A 84 -5.35 -3.02 4.41
CA ARG A 84 -5.16 -2.08 5.53
C ARG A 84 -3.68 -1.89 5.75
N ILE A 85 -3.20 -0.65 5.64
CA ILE A 85 -1.78 -0.33 5.68
C ILE A 85 -1.51 0.73 6.73
N TYR A 86 -0.55 0.47 7.62
CA TYR A 86 0.02 1.45 8.52
C TYR A 86 1.38 1.88 8.00
N VAL A 87 1.59 3.19 7.90
CA VAL A 87 2.83 3.80 7.45
C VAL A 87 3.39 4.64 8.59
N ASP A 88 4.57 4.25 9.06
CA ASP A 88 5.40 4.97 10.03
C ASP A 88 6.72 5.38 9.34
N HIS A 89 7.53 6.19 10.00
CA HIS A 89 8.83 6.66 9.54
C HIS A 89 9.84 5.55 9.28
N SER A 90 9.70 4.40 9.95
CA SER A 90 10.68 3.30 9.88
C SER A 90 10.09 1.95 9.50
N ALA A 91 8.77 1.85 9.38
CA ALA A 91 8.10 0.61 9.07
C ALA A 91 6.78 0.85 8.33
N VAL A 92 6.44 -0.13 7.48
CA VAL A 92 5.13 -0.26 6.87
C VAL A 92 4.57 -1.62 7.28
N GLU A 93 3.36 -1.62 7.83
CA GLU A 93 2.62 -2.84 8.14
C GLU A 93 1.41 -2.94 7.23
N ALA A 94 1.30 -4.03 6.48
CA ALA A 94 0.23 -4.26 5.52
C ALA A 94 -0.53 -5.54 5.87
N PHE A 95 -1.84 -5.43 5.93
CA PHE A 95 -2.79 -6.51 6.13
C PHE A 95 -3.61 -6.67 4.84
N PHE A 96 -3.65 -7.89 4.33
CA PHE A 96 -4.28 -8.22 3.05
C PHE A 96 -5.54 -9.04 3.31
N GLN A 97 -6.60 -8.80 2.55
CA GLN A 97 -7.87 -9.54 2.66
C GLN A 97 -8.34 -9.65 4.11
N TYR A 98 -8.49 -8.50 4.79
CA TYR A 98 -8.93 -8.44 6.18
C TYR A 98 -8.00 -9.14 7.19
N GLY A 99 -6.72 -9.33 6.82
CA GLY A 99 -5.69 -9.91 7.70
C GLY A 99 -5.47 -11.41 7.53
N GLU A 100 -5.99 -12.02 6.46
CA GLU A 100 -5.62 -13.40 6.07
C GLU A 100 -4.11 -13.55 5.90
N GLU A 101 -3.48 -12.51 5.35
CA GLU A 101 -2.03 -12.38 5.26
C GLU A 101 -1.59 -11.03 5.82
N ALA A 102 -0.39 -11.00 6.40
CA ALA A 102 0.20 -9.78 6.94
C ALA A 102 1.70 -9.70 6.68
N ALA A 103 2.20 -8.47 6.52
CA ALA A 103 3.61 -8.21 6.35
C ALA A 103 4.03 -6.91 7.05
N THR A 104 5.08 -6.99 7.85
CA THR A 104 5.81 -5.83 8.37
C THR A 104 7.10 -5.67 7.57
N VAL A 105 7.33 -4.46 7.08
CA VAL A 105 8.49 -4.10 6.26
C VAL A 105 9.18 -2.91 6.90
N ALA A 106 10.42 -3.10 7.38
CA ALA A 106 11.25 -1.97 7.78
C ALA A 106 11.65 -1.16 6.54
N ILE A 107 11.48 0.16 6.60
CA ILE A 107 11.81 1.11 5.54
C ILE A 107 12.71 2.21 6.09
N PHE A 108 13.65 2.67 5.27
CA PHE A 108 14.58 3.74 5.64
C PHE A 108 14.84 4.64 4.43
N PRO A 109 13.85 5.45 4.01
CA PRO A 109 14.08 6.42 2.93
C PRO A 109 15.24 7.36 3.26
N GLU A 110 16.07 7.71 2.27
CA GLU A 110 17.16 8.66 2.41
C GLU A 110 16.63 10.09 2.56
N GLU A 111 15.51 10.39 1.89
CA GLU A 111 14.84 11.67 1.97
C GLU A 111 13.74 11.65 3.04
N ASN A 112 13.72 12.66 3.91
CA ASN A 112 12.63 12.86 4.87
C ASN A 112 11.47 13.59 4.19
N VAL A 113 10.66 12.84 3.43
CA VAL A 113 9.51 13.35 2.69
C VAL A 113 8.25 12.55 3.02
N ARG A 114 7.10 13.22 2.93
CA ARG A 114 5.79 12.55 3.01
C ARG A 114 5.65 11.56 1.86
N PRO A 115 5.20 10.33 2.14
CA PRO A 115 4.98 9.38 1.07
C PRO A 115 3.81 9.80 0.20
N THR A 116 3.95 9.55 -1.10
CA THR A 116 2.82 9.58 -2.02
C THR A 116 2.33 8.16 -2.27
N LEU A 117 1.03 7.94 -2.08
CA LEU A 117 0.36 6.71 -2.52
C LEU A 117 0.07 6.82 -4.01
N ARG A 118 0.49 5.81 -4.77
CA ARG A 118 0.09 5.62 -6.17
C ARG A 118 -0.52 4.25 -6.35
N VAL A 119 -1.60 4.18 -7.12
CA VAL A 119 -2.23 2.93 -7.52
C VAL A 119 -2.25 2.88 -9.04
N PHE A 120 -1.80 1.76 -9.60
CA PHE A 120 -1.79 1.48 -11.02
C PHE A 120 -2.43 0.13 -11.30
N SER A 121 -3.09 0.01 -12.44
CA SER A 121 -3.55 -1.26 -12.99
C SER A 121 -3.31 -1.34 -14.49
N ASP A 122 -3.34 -2.54 -15.04
CA ASP A 122 -3.14 -2.79 -16.48
C ASP A 122 -4.32 -2.33 -17.35
N VAL A 123 -5.51 -2.30 -16.76
CA VAL A 123 -6.74 -1.70 -17.32
C VAL A 123 -7.47 -0.96 -16.20
N ASP A 124 -8.50 -0.20 -16.55
CA ASP A 124 -9.29 0.52 -15.55
C ASP A 124 -9.94 -0.46 -14.56
N VAL A 125 -9.78 -0.19 -13.26
CA VAL A 125 -10.53 -0.90 -12.21
C VAL A 125 -11.96 -0.41 -12.16
N GLU A 126 -12.87 -1.22 -11.63
CA GLU A 126 -14.28 -0.83 -11.52
C GLU A 126 -14.42 0.36 -10.56
N GLN A 127 -13.86 0.22 -9.36
CA GLN A 127 -13.91 1.21 -8.31
C GLN A 127 -12.72 1.06 -7.37
N LEU A 128 -12.23 2.19 -6.87
CA LEU A 128 -11.29 2.31 -5.77
C LEU A 128 -11.96 3.17 -4.70
N THR A 129 -12.08 2.62 -3.50
CA THR A 129 -12.57 3.36 -2.33
C THR A 129 -11.60 3.18 -1.17
N GLY A 130 -11.56 4.16 -0.28
CA GLY A 130 -10.70 4.07 0.87
C GLY A 130 -10.83 5.24 1.81
N VAL A 131 -10.11 5.16 2.92
CA VAL A 131 -10.01 6.25 3.89
C VAL A 131 -8.58 6.29 4.42
N LEU A 132 -8.06 7.50 4.53
CA LEU A 132 -6.80 7.82 5.17
C LEU A 132 -7.05 8.48 6.52
N TRP A 133 -6.38 8.01 7.56
CA TRP A 133 -6.31 8.66 8.85
C TRP A 133 -4.88 9.10 9.14
N GLU A 134 -4.74 10.32 9.67
CA GLU A 134 -3.51 10.77 10.31
C GLU A 134 -3.47 10.17 11.71
N LEU A 135 -2.36 9.51 12.05
CA LEU A 135 -2.18 8.90 13.35
C LEU A 135 -1.40 9.86 14.27
N GLU A 136 -1.79 9.90 15.53
CA GLU A 136 -1.02 10.62 16.54
C GLU A 136 0.17 9.75 17.01
N PRO A 137 1.35 10.34 17.21
CA PRO A 137 2.47 9.64 17.84
C PRO A 137 2.05 9.14 19.22
N PHE A 138 2.39 7.89 19.53
CA PHE A 138 2.10 7.34 20.84
C PHE A 138 2.99 8.01 21.90
N HIS A 139 2.38 8.75 22.84
CA HIS A 139 3.08 9.33 23.98
C HIS A 139 2.90 8.44 25.21
N TYR A 140 4.01 7.91 25.75
CA TYR A 140 3.96 7.20 27.02
C TYR A 140 3.89 8.21 28.17
N GLU A 141 2.76 8.31 28.87
CA GLU A 141 2.71 9.03 30.13
C GLU A 141 3.49 8.23 31.18
N GLN A 142 4.60 8.77 31.68
CA GLN A 142 5.27 8.22 32.85
C GLN A 142 4.36 8.47 34.06
N GLY A 143 3.76 7.41 34.59
CA GLY A 143 3.01 7.43 35.84
C GLY A 143 3.88 7.61 37.07
#